data_AF-A0A9P0KY03-F1
#
_entry.id   AF-A0A9P0KY03-F1
#
_cell.length_a   1.000
_cell.length_b   1.000
_cell.length_c   1.000
_cell.angle_alpha   90.00
_cell.angle_beta   90.00
_cell.angle_gamma   90.00
#
_symmetry.space_group_name_H-M   'P 1'
#
loop_
_entity.id
_entity.type
_entity.pdbx_description
1 polymer ?
#
loop_
_entity_poly.entity_id
_entity_poly.type
_entity_poly.pdbx_seq_one_letter_code
_entity_poly.pdbx_strand_id
1 'polypeptide(L)'
;MADILSETVLPEDLKKFEKIYHEQLYKNDVTPKAQFEYAWCLVRSKYPADIQKGIILLEELYKTHEEGQRDYLYYLAIGSARLKEYSKAMNYVRSFLTIEPGNQQVLSLQQTIKKKMEKEGLVGMAMAGGVVLAVGAIVGVGMAIANKAK
;
A
#
# COMPACT_ATOMS: atom_id res chain seq x y z
N MET A 1 2.95 -14.16 -7.72
CA MET A 1 2.00 -13.43 -6.86
C MET A 1 1.56 -12.20 -7.62
N ALA A 2 0.27 -12.04 -7.90
CA ALA A 2 -0.24 -10.81 -8.50
C ALA A 2 0.09 -9.63 -7.56
N ASP A 3 0.72 -8.58 -8.09
CA ASP A 3 0.93 -7.35 -7.32
C ASP A 3 -0.43 -6.68 -7.17
N ILE A 4 -1.01 -6.74 -5.98
CA ILE A 4 -2.32 -6.14 -5.67
C ILE A 4 -2.36 -4.64 -5.99
N LEU A 5 -1.20 -3.97 -6.00
CA LEU A 5 -1.06 -2.56 -6.35
C LEU A 5 -1.07 -2.31 -7.87
N SER A 6 -0.96 -3.36 -8.68
CA SER A 6 -1.00 -3.30 -10.15
C SER A 6 -2.37 -3.63 -10.73
N GLU A 7 -3.30 -4.11 -9.91
CA GLU A 7 -4.65 -4.46 -10.34
C GLU A 7 -5.45 -3.19 -10.71
N THR A 8 -6.04 -3.19 -11.90
CA THR A 8 -6.84 -2.06 -12.40
C THR A 8 -8.30 -2.45 -12.57
N VAL A 9 -9.21 -1.50 -12.33
CA VAL A 9 -10.64 -1.71 -12.53
C VAL A 9 -10.99 -1.69 -14.03
N LEU A 10 -12.08 -2.34 -14.42
CA LEU A 10 -12.57 -2.29 -15.79
C LEU A 10 -13.10 -0.88 -16.12
N PRO A 11 -12.84 -0.34 -17.33
CA PRO A 11 -13.33 0.99 -17.71
C PRO A 11 -14.86 1.14 -17.63
N GLU A 12 -15.59 0.05 -17.83
CA GLU A 12 -17.05 0.01 -17.76
C GLU A 12 -17.56 0.23 -16.33
N ASP A 13 -16.91 -0.38 -15.33
CA ASP A 13 -17.24 -0.20 -13.92
C ASP A 13 -16.97 1.25 -13.50
N LEU A 14 -15.80 1.80 -13.88
CA LEU A 14 -15.47 3.19 -13.56
C LEU A 14 -16.52 4.15 -14.11
N LYS A 15 -16.92 4.01 -15.38
CA LYS A 15 -17.96 4.86 -16.00
C LYS A 15 -19.32 4.70 -15.30
N LYS A 16 -19.68 3.47 -14.93
CA LYS A 16 -20.94 3.19 -14.24
C LYS A 16 -21.00 3.92 -12.89
N PHE A 17 -19.98 3.76 -12.04
CA PHE A 17 -19.98 4.36 -10.71
C PHE A 17 -19.75 5.88 -10.74
N GLU A 18 -18.98 6.37 -11.71
CA GLU A 18 -18.86 7.81 -11.98
C GLU A 18 -20.22 8.45 -12.29
N LYS A 19 -21.00 7.81 -13.17
CA LYS A 19 -22.34 8.29 -13.52
C LYS A 19 -23.26 8.33 -12.29
N ILE A 20 -23.29 7.26 -11.50
CA ILE A 20 -24.12 7.19 -10.29
C ILE A 20 -23.72 8.29 -9.29
N TYR A 21 -22.43 8.46 -9.04
CA TYR A 21 -21.93 9.48 -8.12
C TYR A 21 -22.28 10.90 -8.59
N HIS A 22 -22.05 11.24 -9.86
CA HIS A 22 -22.34 12.58 -10.38
C HIS A 22 -23.85 12.87 -10.46
N GLU A 23 -24.69 11.88 -10.76
CA GLU A 23 -26.15 12.04 -10.72
C GLU A 23 -26.65 12.36 -9.31
N GLN A 24 -26.09 11.70 -8.29
CA GLN A 24 -26.40 12.00 -6.89
C GLN A 24 -25.82 13.35 -6.45
N LEU A 25 -24.63 13.69 -6.90
CA LEU A 25 -23.98 14.97 -6.63
C LEU A 25 -24.80 16.14 -7.16
N TYR A 26 -25.32 16.02 -8.40
CA TYR A 26 -26.20 17.04 -8.98
C TYR A 26 -27.49 17.24 -8.18
N LYS A 27 -28.00 16.16 -7.55
CA LYS A 27 -29.20 16.19 -6.71
C LYS A 27 -28.92 16.61 -5.27
N ASN A 28 -27.66 16.78 -4.88
CA ASN A 28 -27.20 16.98 -3.49
C ASN A 28 -27.64 15.84 -2.54
N ASP A 29 -27.66 14.61 -3.04
CA ASP A 29 -28.09 13.40 -2.30
C ASP A 29 -27.06 12.27 -2.46
N VAL A 30 -25.78 12.60 -2.25
CA VAL A 30 -24.67 11.65 -2.37
C VAL A 30 -24.71 10.68 -1.20
N THR A 31 -24.94 9.41 -1.52
CA THR A 31 -24.90 8.34 -0.54
C THR A 31 -23.46 7.90 -0.25
N PRO A 32 -23.14 7.47 0.98
CA PRO A 32 -21.80 6.98 1.33
C PRO A 32 -21.37 5.80 0.45
N LYS A 33 -22.33 4.96 0.08
CA LYS A 33 -22.14 3.83 -0.83
C LYS A 33 -21.69 4.29 -2.22
N ALA A 34 -22.39 5.24 -2.85
CA ALA A 34 -22.03 5.74 -4.18
C ALA A 34 -20.66 6.42 -4.19
N GLN A 35 -20.36 7.21 -3.14
CA GLN A 35 -19.04 7.81 -2.96
C GLN A 35 -17.95 6.75 -2.82
N PHE A 36 -18.19 5.71 -2.01
CA PHE A 36 -17.25 4.62 -1.83
C PHE A 36 -17.00 3.82 -3.11
N GLU A 37 -18.04 3.40 -3.82
CA GLU A 37 -17.92 2.60 -5.05
C GLU A 37 -17.17 3.38 -6.16
N TYR A 38 -17.41 4.69 -6.26
CA TYR A 38 -16.66 5.53 -7.17
C TYR A 38 -15.20 5.70 -6.74
N ALA A 39 -14.95 6.00 -5.46
CA ALA A 39 -13.60 6.14 -4.94
C ALA A 39 -12.78 4.83 -5.06
N TRP A 40 -13.42 3.69 -4.83
CA TRP A 40 -12.86 2.35 -5.02
C TRP A 40 -12.36 2.12 -6.44
N CYS A 41 -13.14 2.55 -7.45
CA CYS A 41 -12.71 2.49 -8.85
C CYS A 41 -11.52 3.42 -9.11
N LEU A 42 -11.57 4.65 -8.59
CA LEU A 42 -10.54 5.67 -8.78
C LEU A 42 -9.18 5.27 -8.19
N VAL A 43 -9.14 4.72 -6.98
CA VAL A 43 -7.88 4.24 -6.36
C VAL A 43 -7.27 3.03 -7.07
N ARG A 44 -8.00 2.43 -8.02
CA ARG A 44 -7.57 1.35 -8.91
C ARG A 44 -7.38 1.82 -10.37
N SER A 45 -7.47 3.12 -10.64
CA SER A 45 -7.18 3.70 -11.97
C SER A 45 -5.69 3.61 -12.31
N LYS A 46 -5.34 3.72 -13.60
CA LYS A 46 -3.94 3.84 -14.06
C LYS A 46 -3.39 5.27 -13.90
N TYR A 47 -4.27 6.25 -13.72
CA TYR A 47 -3.89 7.66 -13.69
C TYR A 47 -3.69 8.15 -12.24
N PRO A 48 -2.53 8.75 -11.90
CA PRO A 48 -2.28 9.26 -10.55
C PRO A 48 -3.31 10.30 -10.07
N ALA A 49 -3.83 11.14 -10.97
CA ALA A 49 -4.86 12.13 -10.64
C ALA A 49 -6.17 11.48 -10.15
N ASP A 50 -6.59 10.39 -10.80
CA ASP A 50 -7.77 9.62 -10.38
C ASP A 50 -7.53 9.01 -9.01
N ILE A 51 -6.36 8.40 -8.80
CA ILE A 51 -6.01 7.79 -7.51
C ILE A 51 -6.06 8.83 -6.39
N GLN A 52 -5.50 10.02 -6.63
CA GLN A 52 -5.56 11.12 -5.67
C GLN A 52 -7.00 11.54 -5.36
N LYS A 53 -7.86 11.66 -6.37
CA LYS A 53 -9.30 11.96 -6.19
C LYS A 53 -9.98 10.88 -5.35
N GLY A 54 -9.69 9.61 -5.63
CA GLY A 54 -10.22 8.47 -4.88
C GLY A 54 -9.80 8.50 -3.40
N ILE A 55 -8.54 8.84 -3.12
CA ILE A 55 -8.04 9.00 -1.74
C ILE A 55 -8.82 10.10 -1.00
N ILE A 56 -9.03 11.26 -1.63
CA ILE A 56 -9.77 12.38 -1.01
C ILE A 56 -11.20 11.95 -0.65
N LEU A 57 -11.89 11.28 -1.58
CA LEU A 57 -13.25 10.78 -1.34
C LEU A 57 -13.32 9.75 -0.20
N LEU A 58 -12.31 8.88 -0.07
CA LEU A 58 -12.22 7.91 1.02
C LEU A 58 -11.87 8.56 2.36
N GLU A 59 -11.02 9.58 2.38
CA GLU A 59 -10.69 10.33 3.61
C GLU A 59 -11.91 11.08 4.15
N GLU A 60 -12.76 11.61 3.26
CA GLU A 60 -14.03 12.24 3.64
C GLU A 60 -14.99 11.22 4.26
N LEU A 61 -15.15 10.05 3.62
CA LEU A 61 -15.96 8.95 4.17
C LEU A 61 -15.45 8.49 5.53
N TYR A 62 -14.13 8.33 5.68
CA TYR A 62 -13.51 7.91 6.94
C TYR A 62 -13.80 8.86 8.11
N LYS A 63 -13.91 10.17 7.84
CA LYS A 63 -14.21 11.18 8.86
C LYS A 63 -15.70 11.22 9.26
N THR A 64 -16.57 10.79 8.36
CA THR A 64 -18.02 11.03 8.47
C THR A 64 -18.82 9.76 8.74
N HIS A 65 -18.30 8.58 8.38
CA HIS A 65 -19.00 7.30 8.44
C HIS A 65 -18.13 6.21 9.08
N GLU A 66 -18.44 5.84 10.33
CA GLU A 66 -17.65 4.84 11.06
C GLU A 66 -17.85 3.40 10.55
N GLU A 67 -19.04 3.11 10.01
CA GLU A 67 -19.46 1.75 9.60
C GLU A 67 -18.53 1.13 8.55
N GLY A 68 -17.96 1.94 7.65
CA GLY A 68 -17.08 1.50 6.56
C GLY A 68 -15.60 1.68 6.84
N GLN A 69 -15.17 2.06 8.05
CA GLN A 69 -13.78 2.44 8.34
C GLN A 69 -12.75 1.39 7.91
N ARG A 70 -13.05 0.10 8.09
CA ARG A 70 -12.16 -0.99 7.67
C ARG A 70 -11.91 -0.96 6.16
N ASP A 71 -12.99 -0.90 5.37
CA ASP A 71 -12.90 -0.85 3.91
C ASP A 71 -12.20 0.42 3.45
N TYR A 72 -12.49 1.55 4.07
CA TYR A 72 -11.86 2.82 3.73
C TYR A 72 -10.35 2.78 3.99
N LEU A 73 -9.92 2.32 5.17
CA LEU A 73 -8.49 2.17 5.51
C LEU A 73 -7.77 1.23 4.54
N TYR A 74 -8.42 0.15 4.13
CA TYR A 74 -7.85 -0.79 3.18
C TYR A 74 -7.56 -0.13 1.82
N TYR A 75 -8.55 0.59 1.27
CA TYR A 75 -8.39 1.27 -0.02
C TYR A 75 -7.53 2.54 0.04
N LEU A 76 -7.51 3.23 1.19
CA LEU A 76 -6.58 4.34 1.46
C LEU A 76 -5.12 3.86 1.48
N ALA A 77 -4.86 2.69 2.08
CA ALA A 77 -3.53 2.08 2.07
C ALA A 77 -3.09 1.72 0.64
N ILE A 78 -3.98 1.12 -0.16
CA ILE A 78 -3.71 0.78 -1.56
C ILE A 78 -3.44 2.05 -2.38
N GLY A 79 -4.34 3.04 -2.34
CA GLY A 79 -4.20 4.28 -3.10
C GLY A 79 -2.89 5.01 -2.78
N SER A 80 -2.60 5.19 -1.49
CA SER A 80 -1.36 5.85 -1.03
C SER A 80 -0.11 5.08 -1.48
N ALA A 81 -0.13 3.74 -1.39
CA ALA A 81 1.00 2.92 -1.84
C ALA A 81 1.22 2.98 -3.36
N ARG A 82 0.15 3.13 -4.15
CA ARG A 82 0.22 3.29 -5.61
C ARG A 82 0.79 4.66 -6.02
N LEU A 83 0.56 5.69 -5.21
CA LEU A 83 1.19 7.02 -5.34
C LEU A 83 2.60 7.10 -4.73
N LYS A 84 3.14 5.98 -4.23
CA LYS A 84 4.44 5.90 -3.54
C LYS A 84 4.50 6.69 -2.23
N GLU A 85 3.35 7.07 -1.67
CA GLU A 85 3.24 7.65 -0.33
C GLU A 85 3.28 6.54 0.73
N TYR A 86 4.37 5.76 0.76
CA TYR A 86 4.42 4.51 1.53
C TYR A 86 4.31 4.72 3.04
N SER A 87 4.81 5.84 3.57
CA SER A 87 4.64 6.19 4.99
C SER A 87 3.17 6.36 5.35
N LYS A 88 2.40 7.05 4.49
CA LYS A 88 0.97 7.26 4.65
C LYS A 88 0.21 5.92 4.53
N ALA A 89 0.57 5.12 3.52
CA ALA A 89 0.03 3.78 3.34
C ALA A 89 0.25 2.87 4.58
N MET A 90 1.46 2.90 5.15
CA MET A 90 1.81 2.12 6.34
C MET A 90 1.01 2.54 7.57
N ASN A 91 0.72 3.83 7.72
CA ASN A 91 -0.13 4.33 8.80
C ASN A 91 -1.55 3.79 8.68
N TYR A 92 -2.15 3.81 7.49
CA TYR A 92 -3.48 3.22 7.27
C TYR A 92 -3.52 1.73 7.56
N VAL A 93 -2.49 0.99 7.14
CA VAL A 93 -2.36 -0.45 7.45
C VAL A 93 -2.29 -0.69 8.96
N ARG A 94 -1.52 0.11 9.71
CA ARG A 94 -1.44 0.00 11.18
C ARG A 94 -2.78 0.31 11.85
N SER A 95 -3.48 1.34 11.39
CA SER A 95 -4.82 1.66 11.88
C SER A 95 -5.80 0.52 11.62
N PHE A 96 -5.77 -0.08 10.42
CA PHE A 96 -6.61 -1.24 10.11
C PHE A 96 -6.29 -2.42 11.05
N LEU A 97 -5.01 -2.75 11.23
CA LEU A 97 -4.60 -3.88 12.08
C LEU A 97 -4.86 -3.66 13.58
N THR A 98 -5.13 -2.42 14.00
CA THR A 98 -5.60 -2.14 15.37
C THR A 98 -7.05 -2.59 15.55
N ILE A 99 -7.84 -2.54 14.47
CA ILE A 99 -9.23 -3.02 14.43
C ILE A 99 -9.27 -4.54 14.23
N GLU A 100 -8.48 -5.06 13.29
CA GLU A 100 -8.46 -6.49 12.95
C GLU A 100 -7.02 -7.05 12.84
N PRO A 101 -6.37 -7.36 13.98
CA PRO A 101 -4.95 -7.73 14.02
C PRO A 101 -4.58 -8.99 13.24
N GLY A 102 -5.52 -9.93 13.10
CA GLY A 102 -5.30 -11.23 12.46
C GLY A 102 -5.51 -11.23 10.94
N ASN A 103 -5.86 -10.10 10.34
CA ASN A 103 -6.25 -10.04 8.93
C ASN A 103 -5.06 -10.31 8.00
N GLN A 104 -5.04 -11.50 7.39
CA GLN A 104 -3.94 -11.95 6.53
C GLN A 104 -3.80 -11.11 5.26
N GLN A 105 -4.90 -10.59 4.72
CA GLN A 105 -4.89 -9.75 3.53
C GLN A 105 -4.14 -8.43 3.80
N VAL A 106 -4.41 -7.80 4.93
CA VAL A 106 -3.75 -6.54 5.32
C VAL A 106 -2.31 -6.76 5.76
N LEU A 107 -2.00 -7.87 6.43
CA LEU A 107 -0.62 -8.25 6.73
C LEU A 107 0.20 -8.49 5.44
N SER A 108 -0.39 -9.14 4.44
CA SER A 108 0.24 -9.32 3.13
C SER A 108 0.47 -7.99 2.39
N LEU A 109 -0.51 -7.08 2.45
CA LEU A 109 -0.37 -5.72 1.93
C LEU A 109 0.76 -4.96 2.64
N GLN A 110 0.86 -5.07 3.96
CA GLN A 110 1.94 -4.48 4.75
C GLN A 110 3.32 -4.94 4.26
N GLN A 111 3.50 -6.23 4.06
CA GLN A 111 4.74 -6.81 3.56
C GLN A 111 5.04 -6.34 2.14
N THR A 112 4.03 -6.25 1.29
CA THR A 112 4.16 -5.76 -0.10
C THR A 112 4.64 -4.31 -0.13
N ILE A 113 4.05 -3.44 0.72
CA ILE A 113 4.46 -2.04 0.85
C ILE A 113 5.90 -1.95 1.37
N LYS A 114 6.25 -2.70 2.42
CA LYS A 114 7.63 -2.73 2.96
C LYS A 114 8.66 -3.12 1.90
N LYS A 115 8.39 -4.18 1.13
CA LYS A 115 9.27 -4.61 0.02
C LYS A 115 9.44 -3.52 -1.05
N LYS A 116 8.38 -2.77 -1.37
CA LYS A 116 8.49 -1.62 -2.30
C LYS A 116 9.33 -0.48 -1.72
N MET A 117 9.14 -0.15 -0.43
CA MET A 117 9.98 0.85 0.25
C MET A 117 11.46 0.47 0.23
N GLU A 118 11.79 -0.80 0.52
CA GLU A 118 13.17 -1.32 0.48
C GLU A 118 13.75 -1.23 -0.93
N LYS A 119 12.99 -1.69 -1.93
CA LYS A 119 13.41 -1.66 -3.34
C LYS A 119 13.66 -0.25 -3.86
N GLU A 120 12.87 0.72 -3.42
CA GLU A 120 13.02 2.13 -3.81
C GLU A 120 14.01 2.91 -2.93
N GLY A 121 14.74 2.22 -2.04
CA GLY A 121 15.77 2.84 -1.19
C GLY A 121 15.23 3.76 -0.09
N LEU A 122 13.91 3.77 0.13
CA LEU A 122 13.24 4.61 1.12
C LEU A 122 13.43 4.10 2.56
N VAL A 123 14.05 2.93 2.72
CA VAL A 123 14.49 2.39 4.02
C VAL A 123 15.84 2.96 4.47
N GLY A 124 16.49 3.78 3.62
CA GLY A 124 17.88 4.22 3.75
C GLY A 124 18.20 5.31 4.78
N MET A 125 17.24 5.85 5.56
CA MET A 125 17.56 6.81 6.63
C MET A 125 17.52 6.23 8.05
N ALA A 126 17.07 4.98 8.25
CA ALA A 126 16.96 4.39 9.58
C ALA A 126 17.89 3.18 9.84
N MET A 127 18.53 2.62 8.80
CA MET A 127 19.39 1.43 8.91
C MET A 127 20.89 1.76 8.75
N ALA A 128 21.30 2.99 9.07
CA ALA A 128 22.73 3.33 9.20
C ALA A 128 23.32 2.90 10.56
N GLY A 129 22.59 2.12 11.36
CA GLY A 129 22.97 1.66 12.70
C GLY A 129 22.87 0.15 12.87
N GLY A 130 23.63 -0.61 12.09
CA GLY A 130 24.17 -1.92 12.47
C GLY A 130 23.23 -3.14 12.51
N VAL A 131 23.18 -3.89 11.40
CA VAL A 131 23.36 -5.36 11.40
C VAL A 131 24.07 -5.73 10.08
N VAL A 132 25.29 -6.24 10.18
CA VAL A 132 26.05 -6.84 9.07
C VAL A 132 25.53 -8.27 8.89
N LEU A 133 24.81 -8.56 7.81
CA LEU A 133 24.60 -9.93 7.37
C LEU A 133 25.74 -10.32 6.42
N ALA A 134 26.83 -10.78 7.02
CA ALA A 134 27.90 -11.48 6.33
C ALA A 134 27.39 -12.86 5.92
N VAL A 135 27.05 -13.05 4.64
CA VAL A 135 26.94 -14.39 4.05
C VAL A 135 27.51 -14.32 2.63
N GLY A 136 28.75 -14.77 2.47
CA GLY A 136 29.36 -14.87 1.13
C GLY A 136 30.88 -14.93 1.07
N ALA A 137 31.54 -15.72 1.90
CA ALA A 137 32.94 -16.11 1.66
C ALA A 137 33.25 -17.47 2.30
N ILE A 138 32.59 -18.53 1.83
CA ILE A 138 33.17 -19.87 1.91
C ILE A 138 33.92 -20.07 0.60
N VAL A 139 35.22 -19.76 0.58
CA VAL A 139 36.16 -20.36 -0.37
C VAL A 139 37.32 -20.88 0.47
N GLY A 140 37.32 -22.19 0.69
CA GLY A 140 38.45 -22.87 1.30
C GLY A 140 39.66 -22.81 0.38
N VAL A 141 40.81 -22.43 0.93
CA VAL A 141 42.12 -22.84 0.44
C VAL A 141 42.94 -23.23 1.65
N GLY A 142 42.97 -24.52 1.94
CA GLY A 142 44.11 -25.10 2.66
C GLY A 142 45.29 -25.17 1.70
N MET A 143 46.42 -24.57 2.07
CA MET A 143 47.74 -25.00 1.61
C MET A 143 48.79 -24.61 2.66
N ALA A 144 49.69 -25.56 2.88
CA ALA A 144 50.83 -25.56 3.79
C ALA A 144 51.76 -24.32 3.62
N ILE A 145 52.70 -24.02 4.53
CA ILE A 145 54.08 -24.55 4.49
C ILE A 145 54.83 -24.25 5.82
N ALA A 146 55.45 -25.32 6.35
CA ALA A 146 56.75 -25.51 7.00
C ALA A 146 57.43 -24.48 7.96
N ASN A 147 57.85 -25.03 9.10
CA ASN A 147 59.12 -24.86 9.85
C ASN A 147 60.11 -23.76 9.40
N LYS A 148 60.53 -22.90 10.35
CA LYS A 148 61.90 -22.89 10.94
C LYS A 148 62.13 -21.75 11.95
N ALA A 149 62.75 -22.13 13.07
CA ALA A 149 63.89 -21.48 13.75
C ALA A 149 63.82 -20.00 14.19
N LYS A 150 63.92 -19.76 15.50
CA LYS A 150 65.22 -19.56 16.19
C LYS A 150 65.07 -19.73 17.69
#